data_AF-A0A1G1XZC8-F1
#
_entry.id   AF-A0A1G1XZC8-F1
#
_cell.length_a   1.000
_cell.length_b   1.000
_cell.length_c   1.000
_cell.angle_alpha   90.00
_cell.angle_beta   90.00
_cell.angle_gamma   90.00
#
_symmetry.space_group_name_H-M   'P 1'
#
loop_
_entity.id
_entity.type
_entity.pdbx_description
1 polymer ?
#
loop_
_entity_poly.entity_id
_entity_poly.type
_entity_poly.pdbx_seq_one_letter_code
_entity_poly.pdbx_strand_id
1 'polypeptide(L)'
;MSETKINPQEKKVWAAVGYLWILSLVALAVRKDNDFVRFHASQGSLLFVLSVILWFIPILGWLLNIVVFVAVIVGIIKALQGERWELPLLGSMAKHFGDWLIKALKL
;
A
#
# COMPACT_ATOMS: atom_id res chain seq x y z
N MET A 1 18.62 -13.81 5.78
CA MET A 1 17.34 -14.06 5.07
C MET A 1 17.70 -14.23 3.61
N SER A 2 17.45 -15.40 3.01
CA SER A 2 17.82 -15.65 1.61
C SER A 2 17.19 -14.58 0.72
N GLU A 3 17.96 -14.02 -0.22
CA GLU A 3 17.42 -13.27 -1.35
C GLU A 3 16.54 -14.22 -2.18
N THR A 4 15.30 -14.43 -1.76
CA THR A 4 14.30 -15.05 -2.61
C THR A 4 14.03 -14.02 -3.69
N LYS A 5 14.73 -14.15 -4.82
CA LYS A 5 14.42 -13.44 -6.05
C LYS A 5 13.04 -13.91 -6.50
N ILE A 6 12.00 -13.35 -5.88
CA ILE A 6 10.62 -13.57 -6.28
C ILE A 6 10.51 -13.23 -7.76
N ASN A 7 9.85 -14.09 -8.52
CA ASN A 7 9.78 -13.92 -9.96
C ASN A 7 8.94 -12.65 -10.30
N PRO A 8 9.01 -12.13 -11.54
CA PRO A 8 8.32 -10.89 -11.90
C PRO A 8 6.81 -10.92 -11.66
N GLN A 9 6.16 -12.07 -11.87
CA GLN A 9 4.73 -12.21 -11.66
C GLN A 9 4.38 -12.18 -10.17
N GLU A 10 5.12 -12.90 -9.34
CA GLU A 10 4.95 -12.92 -7.88
C GLU A 10 5.10 -11.51 -7.29
N LYS A 11 6.10 -10.73 -7.74
CA LYS A 11 6.29 -9.32 -7.32
C LYS A 11 5.02 -8.48 -7.53
N LYS A 12 4.40 -8.61 -8.71
CA LYS A 12 3.19 -7.87 -9.08
C LYS A 12 2.00 -8.24 -8.21
N VAL A 13 1.84 -9.54 -7.92
CA VAL A 13 0.79 -10.03 -7.02
C VAL A 13 0.98 -9.48 -5.61
N TRP A 14 2.18 -9.55 -5.04
CA TRP A 14 2.44 -8.98 -3.71
C TRP A 14 2.22 -7.47 -3.66
N ALA A 15 2.60 -6.75 -4.71
CA ALA A 15 2.34 -5.31 -4.81
C ALA A 15 0.83 -5.01 -4.85
N ALA A 16 0.04 -5.81 -5.56
CA ALA A 16 -1.42 -5.69 -5.59
C ALA A 16 -2.07 -6.02 -4.23
N VAL A 17 -1.62 -7.11 -3.57
CA VAL A 17 -2.02 -7.45 -2.19
C VAL A 17 -1.68 -6.31 -1.22
N GLY A 18 -0.62 -5.56 -1.53
CA GLY A 18 -0.23 -4.32 -0.86
C GLY A 18 -1.31 -3.25 -0.76
N TYR A 19 -2.44 -3.36 -1.47
CA TYR A 19 -3.58 -2.45 -1.38
C TYR A 19 -4.83 -3.04 -0.71
N LEU A 20 -4.80 -4.31 -0.29
CA LEU A 20 -5.97 -5.00 0.27
C LEU A 20 -6.07 -4.80 1.79
N TRP A 21 -6.45 -3.60 2.23
CA TRP A 21 -6.70 -3.25 3.65
C TRP A 21 -5.61 -3.79 4.57
N ILE A 22 -5.93 -4.61 5.57
CA ILE A 22 -4.99 -5.13 6.55
C ILE A 22 -3.85 -5.95 5.89
N LEU A 23 -4.09 -6.56 4.74
CA LEU A 23 -3.07 -7.29 3.99
C LEU A 23 -1.98 -6.37 3.42
N SER A 24 -2.24 -5.06 3.30
CA SER A 24 -1.20 -4.08 2.96
C SER A 24 -0.05 -4.09 3.97
N LEU A 25 -0.38 -4.17 5.26
CA LEU A 25 0.60 -4.27 6.34
C LEU A 25 1.35 -5.60 6.29
N VAL A 26 0.65 -6.69 5.98
CA VAL A 26 1.25 -8.03 5.82
C VAL A 26 2.21 -8.04 4.64
N ALA A 27 1.81 -7.51 3.48
CA ALA A 27 2.67 -7.41 2.31
C ALA A 27 3.90 -6.55 2.60
N LEU A 28 3.73 -5.43 3.31
CA LEU A 28 4.85 -4.58 3.73
C LEU A 28 5.79 -5.32 4.67
N ALA A 29 5.27 -6.03 5.68
CA ALA A 29 6.06 -6.81 6.64
C ALA A 29 6.86 -7.93 5.96
N VAL A 30 6.20 -8.71 5.09
CA VAL A 30 6.77 -9.93 4.52
C VAL A 30 7.69 -9.64 3.32
N ARG A 31 7.51 -8.51 2.64
CA ARG A 31 8.21 -8.19 1.38
C ARG A 31 8.83 -6.78 1.35
N LYS A 32 9.09 -6.16 2.50
CA LYS A 32 9.77 -4.85 2.62
C LYS A 32 11.12 -4.74 1.90
N ASP A 33 11.86 -5.84 1.76
CA ASP A 33 13.17 -5.85 1.10
C ASP A 33 13.06 -5.78 -0.44
N ASN A 34 11.84 -5.90 -0.98
CA ASN A 34 11.58 -5.67 -2.39
C ASN A 34 11.03 -4.24 -2.61
N ASP A 35 11.82 -3.38 -3.25
CA ASP A 35 11.47 -1.98 -3.44
C ASP A 35 10.15 -1.74 -4.19
N PHE A 36 9.73 -2.65 -5.07
CA PHE A 36 8.47 -2.51 -5.83
C PHE A 36 7.27 -2.85 -4.93
N VAL A 37 7.35 -3.96 -4.21
CA VAL A 37 6.30 -4.34 -3.25
C VAL A 37 6.23 -3.34 -2.11
N ARG A 38 7.37 -2.93 -1.53
CA ARG A 38 7.44 -1.91 -0.48
C ARG A 38 6.77 -0.61 -0.92
N PHE A 39 7.03 -0.13 -2.14
CA PHE A 39 6.39 1.07 -2.67
C PHE A 39 4.86 0.97 -2.69
N HIS A 40 4.31 -0.08 -3.30
CA HIS A 40 2.85 -0.25 -3.38
C HIS A 40 2.21 -0.53 -2.01
N ALA A 41 2.82 -1.40 -1.21
CA ALA A 41 2.33 -1.75 0.12
C ALA A 41 2.37 -0.56 1.10
N SER A 42 3.34 0.35 0.95
CA SER A 42 3.37 1.59 1.75
C SER A 42 2.19 2.52 1.42
N GLN A 43 1.86 2.65 0.14
CA GLN A 43 0.68 3.41 -0.31
C GLN A 43 -0.62 2.78 0.18
N GLY A 44 -0.78 1.46 0.02
CA GLY A 44 -1.97 0.79 0.51
C GLY A 44 -2.09 0.77 2.02
N SER A 45 -0.97 0.72 2.76
CA SER A 45 -0.97 0.84 4.23
C SER A 45 -1.45 2.22 4.68
N LEU A 46 -0.98 3.29 4.01
CA LEU A 46 -1.46 4.65 4.28
C LEU A 46 -2.97 4.77 3.98
N LEU A 47 -3.40 4.31 2.80
CA LEU A 47 -4.82 4.35 2.40
C LEU A 47 -5.70 3.53 3.34
N PHE A 48 -5.23 2.40 3.85
CA PHE A 48 -5.93 1.59 4.84
C PHE A 48 -6.16 2.37 6.13
N VAL A 49 -5.12 2.98 6.69
CA VAL A 49 -5.24 3.79 7.92
C VAL A 49 -6.14 5.00 7.71
N LEU A 50 -6.01 5.70 6.58
CA LEU A 50 -6.91 6.80 6.22
C LEU A 50 -8.36 6.32 6.10
N SER A 51 -8.61 5.17 5.47
CA SER A 51 -9.95 4.60 5.33
C SER A 51 -10.61 4.33 6.68
N VAL A 52 -9.85 3.75 7.63
CA VAL A 52 -10.30 3.49 9.00
C VAL A 52 -10.64 4.79 9.72
N ILE A 53 -9.79 5.81 9.66
CA ILE A 53 -10.04 7.12 10.29
C ILE A 53 -11.30 7.77 9.71
N LEU A 54 -11.43 7.79 8.38
CA LEU A 54 -12.57 8.38 7.68
C LEU A 54 -13.89 7.65 7.98
N TRP A 55 -13.87 6.37 8.32
CA TRP A 55 -15.08 5.62 8.65
C TRP A 55 -15.81 6.19 9.89
N PHE A 56 -15.06 6.78 10.83
CA PHE A 56 -15.60 7.40 12.04
C PHE A 56 -16.15 8.83 11.83
N ILE A 57 -16.06 9.39 10.62
CA ILE A 57 -16.58 10.71 10.28
C ILE A 57 -17.86 10.52 9.43
N PRO A 58 -19.06 10.67 10.01
CA PRO A 58 -20.30 10.44 9.29
C PRO A 58 -20.43 11.35 8.06
N ILE A 59 -21.07 10.84 7.01
CA ILE A 59 -21.34 11.54 5.75
C ILE A 59 -20.06 11.92 4.99
N LEU A 60 -19.30 12.92 5.47
CA LEU A 60 -18.11 13.42 4.77
C LEU A 60 -17.02 12.36 4.67
N GLY A 61 -16.73 11.65 5.76
CA GLY A 61 -15.71 10.59 5.75
C GLY A 61 -16.10 9.41 4.86
N TRP A 62 -17.40 9.09 4.80
CA TRP A 62 -17.91 8.04 3.90
C TRP A 62 -17.76 8.45 2.42
N LEU A 63 -18.08 9.69 2.08
CA LEU A 63 -17.88 10.22 0.72
C LEU A 63 -16.39 10.23 0.33
N LEU A 64 -15.51 10.66 1.24
CA LEU A 64 -14.06 10.63 1.00
C LEU A 64 -13.52 9.20 0.88
N ASN A 65 -14.12 8.23 1.58
CA ASN A 65 -13.76 6.82 1.46
C ASN A 65 -14.01 6.26 0.05
N ILE A 66 -14.93 6.85 -0.73
CA ILE A 66 -15.10 6.50 -2.15
C ILE A 66 -13.85 6.86 -2.94
N VAL A 67 -13.25 8.02 -2.67
CA VAL A 67 -11.99 8.45 -3.32
C VAL A 67 -10.83 7.53 -2.93
N VAL A 68 -10.74 7.15 -1.65
CA VAL A 68 -9.76 6.16 -1.16
C VAL A 68 -9.94 4.83 -1.88
N PHE A 69 -11.18 4.36 -2.02
CA PHE A 69 -11.48 3.11 -2.72
C PHE A 69 -11.06 3.15 -4.20
N VAL A 70 -11.33 4.26 -4.90
CA VAL A 70 -10.84 4.44 -6.29
C VAL A 70 -9.32 4.40 -6.34
N ALA A 71 -8.62 5.07 -5.42
CA ALA A 71 -7.16 5.06 -5.36
C ALA A 71 -6.59 3.65 -5.10
N VAL A 72 -7.26 2.85 -4.27
CA VAL A 72 -6.94 1.42 -4.05
C VAL A 72 -7.06 0.63 -5.36
N ILE A 73 -8.16 0.78 -6.10
CA ILE A 73 -8.37 0.05 -7.36
C ILE A 73 -7.32 0.45 -8.41
N VAL A 74 -7.06 1.75 -8.58
CA VAL A 74 -6.01 2.25 -9.49
C VAL A 74 -4.64 1.70 -9.08
N GLY A 75 -4.32 1.72 -7.78
CA GLY A 75 -3.09 1.15 -7.24
C GLY A 75 -2.92 -0.33 -7.58
N ILE A 76 -3.99 -1.13 -7.43
CA ILE A 76 -4.00 -2.55 -7.80
C ILE A 76 -3.73 -2.74 -9.30
N ILE A 77 -4.44 -2.01 -10.17
CA ILE A 77 -4.27 -2.11 -11.62
C ILE A 77 -2.83 -1.78 -12.00
N LYS A 78 -2.27 -0.70 -11.45
CA LYS A 78 -0.90 -0.24 -11.72
C LYS A 78 0.14 -1.23 -11.20
N ALA A 79 -0.07 -1.80 -10.01
CA ALA A 79 0.79 -2.85 -9.47
C ALA A 79 0.82 -4.10 -10.38
N LEU A 80 -0.33 -4.54 -10.90
CA LEU A 80 -0.43 -5.67 -11.83
C LEU A 80 0.17 -5.37 -13.21
N GLN A 81 0.10 -4.11 -13.67
CA GLN A 81 0.81 -3.65 -14.87
C GLN A 81 2.33 -3.60 -14.67
N GLY A 82 2.81 -3.56 -13.42
CA GLY A 82 4.23 -3.40 -13.09
C GLY A 82 4.68 -1.94 -13.08
N GLU A 83 3.73 -1.00 -12.98
CA GLU A 83 3.99 0.43 -12.99
C GLU A 83 4.04 1.00 -11.57
N ARG A 84 5.06 1.82 -11.29
CA ARG A 84 5.11 2.61 -10.05
C ARG A 84 4.23 3.84 -10.19
N TRP A 85 2.95 3.66 -9.92
CA TRP A 85 2.03 4.78 -9.81
C TRP A 85 2.06 5.36 -8.40
N GLU A 86 2.47 6.61 -8.30
CA GLU A 86 2.51 7.35 -7.04
C GLU A 86 1.17 8.04 -6.78
N LEU A 87 0.67 7.96 -5.54
CA LEU A 87 -0.56 8.64 -5.16
C LEU A 87 -0.40 10.15 -5.35
N PRO A 88 -1.33 10.80 -6.09
CA PRO A 88 -1.29 12.25 -6.23
C PRO A 88 -1.40 12.88 -4.83
N LEU A 89 -0.55 13.87 -4.55
CA LEU A 89 -0.46 14.61 -3.26
C LEU A 89 0.03 13.79 -2.04
N LEU A 90 -0.09 12.47 -2.04
CA LEU A 90 0.21 11.62 -0.87
C LEU A 90 1.40 10.69 -1.05
N GLY A 91 2.05 10.68 -2.22
CA GLY A 91 3.16 9.78 -2.52
C GLY A 91 4.34 9.83 -1.55
N SER A 92 4.89 11.03 -1.33
CA SER A 92 5.94 11.25 -0.34
C SER A 92 5.51 10.80 1.07
N MET A 93 4.28 11.13 1.48
CA MET A 93 3.75 10.72 2.79
C MET A 93 3.61 9.20 2.89
N ALA A 94 3.15 8.53 1.84
CA ALA A 94 3.04 7.08 1.81
C ALA A 94 4.40 6.41 1.98
N LYS A 95 5.44 6.91 1.29
CA LYS A 95 6.80 6.41 1.47
C LYS A 95 7.28 6.57 2.91
N HIS A 96 7.17 7.77 3.47
CA HIS A 96 7.59 8.03 4.86
C HIS A 96 6.80 7.18 5.86
N PHE A 97 5.50 6.98 5.61
CA PHE A 97 4.64 6.17 6.45
C PHE A 97 5.06 4.69 6.44
N GLY A 98 5.34 4.12 5.27
CA GLY A 98 5.85 2.75 5.16
C GLY A 98 7.22 2.57 5.81
N ASP A 99 8.13 3.52 5.61
CA ASP A 99 9.46 3.54 6.24
C ASP A 99 9.33 3.62 7.79
N TRP A 100 8.40 4.44 8.28
CA TRP A 100 8.08 4.53 9.69
C TRP A 100 7.50 3.22 10.23
N LEU A 101 6.54 2.59 9.54
CA LEU A 101 5.95 1.30 9.96
C LEU A 101 7.01 0.21 10.11
N ILE A 102 7.91 0.08 9.12
CA ILE A 102 8.99 -0.90 9.16
C ILE A 102 9.87 -0.68 10.40
N LYS A 103 10.25 0.57 10.66
CA LYS A 103 11.08 0.92 11.82
C LYS A 103 10.36 0.73 13.15
N ALA A 104 9.13 1.23 13.26
CA ALA A 104 8.35 1.26 14.49
C ALA A 104 7.94 -0.14 14.95
N LEU A 105 7.53 -0.99 14.01
CA LEU A 105 7.07 -2.35 14.29
C LEU A 105 8.20 -3.39 14.21
N LYS A 106 9.44 -2.96 13.94
CA LYS A 106 10.60 -3.84 13.73
C LYS A 106 10.32 -4.96 12.71
N LEU A 107 9.55 -4.62 11.67
CA LEU A 107 9.30 -5.50 10.53
C LEU A 107 10.59 -5.75 9.78
#